data_AF-A0A0C3EEG0-F1
#
_entry.id   AF-A0A0C3EEG0-F1
#
_cell.length_a   1.000
_cell.length_b   1.000
_cell.length_c   1.000
_cell.angle_alpha   90.00
_cell.angle_beta   90.00
_cell.angle_gamma   90.00
#
_symmetry.space_group_name_H-M   'P 1'
#
loop_
_entity.id
_entity.type
_entity.pdbx_description
1 polymer ?
#
loop_
_entity_poly.entity_id
_entity_poly.type
_entity_poly.pdbx_seq_one_letter_code
_entity_poly.pdbx_strand_id
1 'polypeptide(L)'
;CTLTSCLKERSSAKHKELFKKAQKAVAAEKADEQARADIAAGRTPAPRMKFVPKQLLLDMPVRWSSTFCMLVRAASLKEAVGKFVWSMAAAESDSVKEEKLRSLYLSNGEWNNMLLFLQILNKADAAQQAFSSDHGPSLHLALPALEALHSAWTNYSKNPKFRDFVGPLEAGIEKIEEYYNKTSNSNAFNFSMLLNPQMKMSHFESHWSDDDQTEIRKIAEEIGTISSLRD
;
A
#
# COMPACT_ATOMS: atom_id res chain seq x y z
N CYS A 1 9.83 -3.35 -9.56
CA CYS A 1 9.13 -2.38 -10.42
C CYS A 1 8.95 -1.06 -9.67
N THR A 2 9.61 0.00 -10.12
CA THR A 2 9.36 1.37 -9.65
C THR A 2 7.93 1.76 -10.02
N LEU A 3 7.05 1.87 -9.02
CA LEU A 3 5.65 2.36 -9.08
C LEU A 3 5.52 3.83 -9.56
N THR A 4 6.46 4.32 -10.38
CA THR A 4 6.50 5.69 -10.86
C THR A 4 5.73 5.88 -12.16
N SER A 5 5.31 4.81 -12.86
CA SER A 5 4.83 4.91 -14.26
C SER A 5 3.31 5.04 -14.47
N CYS A 6 2.46 5.11 -13.43
CA CYS A 6 1.01 5.15 -13.68
C CYS A 6 0.16 6.00 -12.71
N LEU A 7 0.77 6.95 -12.00
CA LEU A 7 0.00 7.89 -11.18
C LEU A 7 -0.33 9.12 -12.04
N LYS A 8 -1.54 9.14 -12.59
CA LYS A 8 -2.05 10.29 -13.34
C LYS A 8 -2.17 11.49 -12.42
N GLU A 9 -2.00 12.69 -12.95
CA GLU A 9 -2.25 13.93 -12.22
C GLU A 9 -3.59 14.53 -12.66
N ARG A 10 -4.46 14.91 -11.72
CA ARG A 10 -5.61 15.78 -12.01
C ARG A 10 -5.73 16.86 -10.96
N SER A 11 -5.32 18.06 -11.32
CA SER A 11 -5.56 19.28 -10.54
C SER A 11 -5.36 20.49 -11.45
N SER A 12 -6.07 21.60 -11.19
CA SER A 12 -5.89 22.84 -11.95
C SER A 12 -4.47 23.39 -11.74
N ALA A 13 -3.94 24.12 -12.73
CA ALA A 13 -2.62 24.75 -12.60
C ALA A 13 -2.54 25.65 -11.36
N LYS A 14 -3.64 26.34 -11.03
CA LYS A 14 -3.78 27.16 -9.83
C LYS A 14 -3.58 26.35 -8.55
N HIS A 15 -4.26 25.20 -8.41
CA HIS A 15 -4.14 24.34 -7.23
C HIS A 15 -2.74 23.72 -7.11
N LYS A 16 -2.13 23.31 -8.23
CA LYS A 16 -0.75 22.81 -8.22
C LYS A 16 0.25 23.85 -7.71
N GLU A 17 0.13 25.10 -8.17
CA GLU A 17 1.01 26.19 -7.71
C GLU A 17 0.73 26.58 -6.25
N LEU A 18 -0.53 26.59 -5.81
CA LEU A 18 -0.87 26.80 -4.39
C LEU A 18 -0.25 25.71 -3.50
N PHE A 19 -0.37 24.44 -3.88
CA PHE A 19 0.21 23.33 -3.12
C PHE A 19 1.75 23.40 -3.07
N LYS A 20 2.38 23.81 -4.19
CA LYS A 20 3.82 24.04 -4.26
C LYS A 20 4.27 25.18 -3.36
N LYS A 21 3.51 26.28 -3.28
CA LYS A 21 3.76 27.38 -2.32
C LYS A 21 3.64 26.91 -0.88
N ALA A 22 2.60 26.14 -0.55
CA ALA A 22 2.40 25.59 0.79
C ALA A 22 3.59 24.72 1.22
N GLN A 23 4.08 23.83 0.35
CA GLN A 23 5.24 23.00 0.68
C GLN A 23 6.53 23.80 0.83
N LYS A 24 6.76 24.84 0.00
CA LYS A 24 7.92 25.73 0.15
C LYS A 24 7.90 26.45 1.49
N ALA A 25 6.73 26.94 1.93
CA ALA A 25 6.59 27.60 3.22
C ALA A 25 6.92 26.64 4.38
N VAL A 26 6.39 25.41 4.34
CA VAL A 26 6.72 24.37 5.33
C VAL A 26 8.21 24.01 5.32
N ALA A 27 8.81 23.85 4.14
CA ALA A 27 10.24 23.53 4.04
C ALA A 27 11.14 24.67 4.57
N ALA A 28 10.75 25.93 4.35
CA ALA A 28 11.45 27.09 4.90
C ALA A 28 11.35 27.13 6.43
N GLU A 29 10.15 26.96 6.98
CA GLU A 29 9.93 26.91 8.43
C GLU A 29 10.74 25.79 9.10
N LYS A 30 10.75 24.58 8.52
CA LYS A 30 11.56 23.46 9.04
C LYS A 30 13.05 23.71 8.95
N ALA A 31 13.52 24.35 7.88
CA ALA A 31 14.92 24.71 7.75
C ALA A 31 15.34 25.76 8.79
N ASP A 32 14.46 26.73 9.07
CA ASP A 32 14.72 27.75 10.09
C ASP A 32 14.70 27.16 11.51
N GLU A 33 13.76 26.25 11.80
CA GLU A 33 13.71 25.52 13.06
C GLU A 33 14.97 24.65 13.27
N GLN A 34 15.38 23.90 12.25
CA GLN A 34 16.60 23.08 12.29
C GLN A 34 17.86 23.96 12.47
N ALA A 35 17.95 25.09 11.77
CA ALA A 35 19.07 26.01 11.92
C ALA A 35 19.15 26.59 13.34
N ARG A 36 18.00 26.94 13.95
CA ARG A 36 17.95 27.37 15.35
C ARG A 36 18.41 26.27 16.31
N ALA A 37 17.98 25.03 16.09
CA ALA A 37 18.39 23.89 16.89
C ALA A 37 19.89 23.60 16.77
N ASP A 38 20.47 23.75 15.57
CA ASP A 38 21.91 23.57 15.35
C ASP A 38 22.74 24.67 16.01
N ILE A 39 22.31 25.94 15.92
CA ILE A 39 22.95 27.06 16.63
C ILE A 39 22.90 26.84 18.14
N ALA A 40 21.76 26.41 18.68
CA ALA A 40 21.61 26.11 20.10
C ALA A 40 22.51 24.93 20.54
N ALA A 41 22.78 23.98 19.65
CA ALA A 41 23.70 22.85 19.88
C ALA A 41 25.17 23.18 19.56
N GLY A 42 25.51 24.43 19.21
CA GLY A 42 26.87 24.84 18.86
C GLY A 42 27.38 24.28 17.52
N ARG A 43 26.48 23.78 16.66
CA ARG A 43 26.79 23.27 15.32
C ARG A 43 26.63 24.38 14.28
N THR A 44 27.42 24.31 13.21
CA THR A 44 27.20 25.18 12.04
C THR A 44 25.98 24.68 11.27
N PRO A 45 24.99 25.54 10.95
CA PRO A 45 23.81 25.13 10.19
C PRO A 45 24.19 24.53 8.84
N ALA A 46 23.58 23.39 8.50
CA ALA A 46 23.81 22.77 7.21
C ALA A 46 23.31 23.65 6.05
N PRO A 47 23.99 23.63 4.89
CA PRO A 47 23.53 24.36 3.72
C PRO A 47 22.15 23.88 3.28
N ARG A 48 21.28 24.82 2.89
CA ARG A 48 19.90 24.51 2.48
C ARG A 48 19.91 23.62 1.24
N MET A 49 19.41 22.40 1.39
CA MET A 49 19.23 21.47 0.27
C MET A 49 18.21 22.02 -0.74
N LYS A 50 18.42 21.73 -2.02
CA LYS A 50 17.51 22.16 -3.10
C LYS A 50 16.14 21.52 -2.90
N PHE A 51 15.13 22.34 -2.63
CA PHE A 51 13.75 21.88 -2.44
C PHE A 51 13.12 21.43 -3.77
N VAL A 52 12.65 20.19 -3.81
CA VAL A 52 11.90 19.62 -4.94
C VAL A 52 10.45 19.41 -4.49
N PRO A 53 9.47 20.17 -5.02
CA PRO A 53 8.08 20.02 -4.63
C PRO A 53 7.53 18.67 -5.09
N LYS A 54 6.81 18.02 -4.18
CA LYS A 54 6.10 16.77 -4.46
C LYS A 54 4.69 17.10 -4.94
N GLN A 55 4.21 16.44 -5.98
CA GLN A 55 2.83 16.63 -6.45
C GLN A 55 1.84 15.75 -5.67
N LEU A 56 0.56 16.10 -5.79
CA LEU A 56 -0.56 15.28 -5.32
C LEU A 56 -0.73 14.11 -6.29
N LEU A 57 -0.73 12.89 -5.74
CA LEU A 57 -0.95 11.66 -6.49
C LEU A 57 -2.46 11.45 -6.63
N LEU A 58 -2.92 11.09 -7.83
CA LEU A 58 -4.32 10.70 -8.03
C LEU A 58 -4.51 9.25 -7.61
N ASP A 59 -5.59 9.00 -6.88
CA ASP A 59 -6.04 7.65 -6.61
C ASP A 59 -6.61 6.97 -7.86
N MET A 60 -6.33 5.68 -8.01
CA MET A 60 -6.85 4.85 -9.09
C MET A 60 -7.68 3.73 -8.45
N PRO A 61 -9.02 3.73 -8.61
CA PRO A 61 -9.93 2.87 -7.85
C PRO A 61 -9.65 1.36 -7.97
N VAL A 62 -9.01 0.95 -9.08
CA VAL A 62 -8.77 -0.46 -9.42
C VAL A 62 -7.50 -1.00 -8.74
N ARG A 63 -6.67 -0.16 -8.09
CA ARG A 63 -5.40 -0.59 -7.49
C ARG A 63 -5.20 0.03 -6.11
N TRP A 64 -5.22 -0.82 -5.09
CA TRP A 64 -4.99 -0.44 -3.69
C TRP A 64 -3.58 0.13 -3.45
N SER A 65 -2.58 -0.25 -4.24
CA SER A 65 -1.26 0.43 -4.25
C SER A 65 -1.35 1.94 -4.54
N SER A 66 -2.33 2.38 -5.34
CA SER A 66 -2.50 3.79 -5.68
C SER A 66 -2.98 4.59 -4.46
N THR A 67 -4.00 4.08 -3.77
CA THR A 67 -4.53 4.67 -2.55
C THR A 67 -3.47 4.69 -1.46
N PHE A 68 -2.73 3.58 -1.30
CA PHE A 68 -1.62 3.50 -0.37
C PHE A 68 -0.55 4.56 -0.65
N CYS A 69 -0.05 4.65 -1.89
CA CYS A 69 0.96 5.65 -2.27
C CYS A 69 0.47 7.08 -2.05
N MET A 70 -0.79 7.36 -2.37
CA MET A 70 -1.41 8.66 -2.16
C MET A 70 -1.44 9.02 -0.66
N LEU A 71 -1.89 8.10 0.20
CA LEU A 71 -1.98 8.34 1.64
C LEU A 71 -0.60 8.44 2.30
N VAL A 72 0.37 7.62 1.89
CA VAL A 72 1.77 7.75 2.35
C VAL A 72 2.32 9.14 1.99
N ARG A 73 2.05 9.62 0.78
CA ARG A 73 2.44 10.96 0.36
C ARG A 73 1.74 12.03 1.20
N ALA A 74 0.43 11.92 1.40
CA ALA A 74 -0.34 12.86 2.21
C ALA A 74 0.18 12.93 3.65
N ALA A 75 0.46 11.78 4.27
CA ALA A 75 1.06 11.70 5.61
C ALA A 75 2.43 12.39 5.67
N SER A 76 3.30 12.16 4.67
CA SER A 76 4.61 12.82 4.59
C SER A 76 4.53 14.34 4.38
N LEU A 77 3.39 14.84 3.90
CA LEU A 77 3.12 16.24 3.60
C LEU A 77 2.02 16.82 4.49
N LYS A 78 1.74 16.22 5.65
CA LYS A 78 0.62 16.57 6.55
C LYS A 78 0.45 18.08 6.73
N GLU A 79 1.53 18.77 7.11
CA GLU A 79 1.52 20.23 7.33
C GLU A 79 1.23 21.02 6.05
N ALA A 80 1.81 20.61 4.91
CA ALA A 80 1.60 21.27 3.64
C ALA A 80 0.17 21.05 3.11
N VAL A 81 -0.40 19.86 3.35
CA VAL A 81 -1.82 19.57 3.06
C VAL A 81 -2.72 20.45 3.92
N GLY A 82 -2.46 20.56 5.22
CA GLY A 82 -3.23 21.44 6.12
C GLY A 82 -3.21 22.90 5.66
N LYS A 83 -2.01 23.45 5.37
CA LYS A 83 -1.88 24.82 4.84
C LYS A 83 -2.55 25.00 3.49
N PHE A 84 -2.51 23.99 2.63
CA PHE A 84 -3.16 24.03 1.33
C PHE A 84 -4.68 24.09 1.45
N VAL A 85 -5.28 23.22 2.27
CA VAL A 85 -6.74 23.23 2.53
C VAL A 85 -7.16 24.57 3.13
N TRP A 86 -6.42 25.06 4.13
CA TRP A 86 -6.65 26.37 4.73
C TRP A 86 -6.61 27.52 3.69
N SER A 87 -5.57 27.53 2.86
CA SER A 87 -5.39 28.58 1.83
C SER A 87 -6.47 28.52 0.75
N MET A 88 -6.98 27.33 0.43
CA MET A 88 -8.10 27.19 -0.50
C MET A 88 -9.39 27.71 0.10
N ALA A 89 -9.71 27.34 1.34
CA ALA A 89 -10.89 27.83 2.03
C ALA A 89 -10.86 29.37 2.16
N ALA A 90 -9.74 29.94 2.59
CA ALA A 90 -9.60 31.38 2.76
C ALA A 90 -9.67 32.19 1.45
N ALA A 91 -9.44 31.54 0.29
CA ALA A 91 -9.51 32.18 -1.02
C ALA A 91 -10.87 31.98 -1.71
N GLU A 92 -11.79 31.23 -1.11
CA GLU A 92 -13.13 30.99 -1.63
C GLU A 92 -14.08 32.11 -1.19
N SER A 93 -14.83 32.66 -2.14
CA SER A 93 -15.80 33.75 -1.89
C SER A 93 -17.18 33.23 -1.49
N ASP A 94 -17.51 32.02 -1.93
CA ASP A 94 -18.78 31.37 -1.66
C ASP A 94 -18.77 30.70 -0.29
N SER A 95 -19.54 31.25 0.66
CA SER A 95 -19.61 30.78 2.04
C SER A 95 -19.90 29.26 2.17
N VAL A 96 -20.77 28.72 1.30
CA VAL A 96 -21.12 27.28 1.34
C VAL A 96 -19.96 26.42 0.88
N LYS A 97 -19.19 26.88 -0.11
CA LYS A 97 -18.00 26.17 -0.59
C LYS A 97 -16.84 26.31 0.37
N GLU A 98 -16.68 27.47 0.99
CA GLU A 98 -15.69 27.71 2.03
C GLU A 98 -15.88 26.72 3.19
N GLU A 99 -17.11 26.59 3.70
CA GLU A 99 -17.40 25.66 4.80
C GLU A 99 -17.07 24.21 4.42
N LYS A 100 -17.43 23.80 3.19
CA LYS A 100 -17.06 22.49 2.65
C LYS A 100 -15.56 22.29 2.51
N LEU A 101 -14.79 23.33 2.21
CA LEU A 101 -13.33 23.23 2.14
C LEU A 101 -12.71 23.17 3.55
N ARG A 102 -13.27 23.90 4.52
CA ARG A 102 -12.83 23.83 5.92
C ARG A 102 -13.10 22.46 6.53
N SER A 103 -14.21 21.80 6.18
CA SER A 103 -14.50 20.45 6.65
C SER A 103 -13.53 19.38 6.11
N LEU A 104 -12.75 19.68 5.07
CA LEU A 104 -11.66 18.81 4.59
C LEU A 104 -10.39 18.91 5.46
N TYR A 105 -10.36 19.82 6.43
CA TYR A 105 -9.22 19.93 7.35
C TYR A 105 -9.26 18.79 8.36
N LEU A 106 -8.35 17.83 8.19
CA LEU A 106 -8.27 16.65 9.04
C LEU A 106 -7.72 17.00 10.43
N SER A 107 -8.48 16.61 11.45
CA SER A 107 -8.09 16.62 12.85
C SER A 107 -6.96 15.62 13.13
N ASN A 108 -6.29 15.78 14.27
CA ASN A 108 -5.24 14.83 14.68
C ASN A 108 -5.76 13.40 14.87
N GLY A 109 -7.01 13.24 15.32
CA GLY A 109 -7.66 11.94 15.43
C GLY A 109 -7.85 11.27 14.07
N GLU A 110 -8.33 12.01 13.07
CA GLU A 110 -8.50 11.50 11.71
C GLU A 110 -7.16 11.16 11.04
N TRP A 111 -6.13 11.96 11.27
CA TRP A 111 -4.76 11.61 10.84
C TRP A 111 -4.27 10.31 11.48
N ASN A 112 -4.52 10.11 12.77
CA ASN A 112 -4.17 8.86 13.44
C ASN A 112 -4.92 7.68 12.84
N ASN A 113 -6.23 7.82 12.60
CA ASN A 113 -7.03 6.79 11.94
C ASN A 113 -6.54 6.50 10.51
N MET A 114 -6.14 7.53 9.75
CA MET A 114 -5.50 7.34 8.44
C MET A 114 -4.19 6.54 8.56
N LEU A 115 -3.35 6.81 9.57
CA LEU A 115 -2.11 6.05 9.79
C LEU A 115 -2.37 4.59 10.16
N LEU A 116 -3.48 4.29 10.84
CA LEU A 116 -3.93 2.91 11.07
C LEU A 116 -4.36 2.25 9.76
N PHE A 117 -5.17 2.95 8.97
CA PHE A 117 -5.62 2.46 7.67
C PHE A 117 -4.43 2.20 6.72
N LEU A 118 -3.40 3.04 6.76
CA LEU A 118 -2.14 2.83 6.04
C LEU A 118 -1.42 1.53 6.44
N GLN A 119 -1.47 1.12 7.72
CA GLN A 119 -0.89 -0.15 8.16
C GLN A 119 -1.64 -1.35 7.57
N ILE A 120 -2.97 -1.25 7.43
CA ILE A 120 -3.81 -2.26 6.78
C ILE A 120 -3.49 -2.33 5.28
N LEU A 121 -3.50 -1.18 4.61
CA LEU A 121 -3.20 -1.07 3.17
C LEU A 121 -1.76 -1.47 2.84
N ASN A 122 -0.80 -1.29 3.74
CA ASN A 122 0.58 -1.73 3.52
C ASN A 122 0.68 -3.27 3.42
N LYS A 123 -0.12 -3.99 4.22
CA LYS A 123 -0.16 -5.46 4.18
C LYS A 123 -0.81 -5.96 2.92
N ALA A 124 -1.86 -5.25 2.48
CA ALA A 124 -2.29 -5.38 1.11
C ALA A 124 -1.06 -5.13 0.25
N ASP A 125 -0.53 -3.89 0.11
CA ASP A 125 0.45 -3.47 -0.91
C ASP A 125 1.55 -4.51 -1.17
N ALA A 126 2.13 -5.02 -0.09
CA ALA A 126 3.12 -6.09 -0.10
C ALA A 126 2.66 -7.37 -0.85
N ALA A 127 1.45 -7.87 -0.58
CA ALA A 127 0.89 -9.01 -1.27
C ALA A 127 0.76 -8.75 -2.79
N GLN A 128 0.22 -7.59 -3.23
CA GLN A 128 0.13 -7.29 -4.68
C GLN A 128 1.50 -7.21 -5.33
N GLN A 129 2.47 -6.60 -4.64
CA GLN A 129 3.83 -6.49 -5.16
C GLN A 129 4.50 -7.87 -5.31
N ALA A 130 4.15 -8.86 -4.48
CA ALA A 130 4.64 -10.23 -4.64
C ALA A 130 4.23 -10.85 -6.00
N PHE A 131 3.04 -10.52 -6.50
CA PHE A 131 2.56 -10.96 -7.81
C PHE A 131 3.08 -10.11 -8.97
N SER A 132 3.43 -8.85 -8.71
CA SER A 132 3.68 -7.84 -9.75
C SER A 132 5.15 -7.77 -10.20
N SER A 133 5.92 -8.83 -9.98
CA SER A 133 7.31 -8.89 -10.46
C SER A 133 7.36 -9.21 -11.94
N ASP A 134 7.95 -8.30 -12.72
CA ASP A 134 8.23 -8.53 -14.14
C ASP A 134 9.56 -9.28 -14.39
N HIS A 135 10.31 -9.61 -13.33
CA HIS A 135 11.69 -10.10 -13.42
C HIS A 135 11.80 -11.62 -13.22
N GLY A 136 10.67 -12.33 -13.12
CA GLY A 136 10.63 -13.78 -12.93
C GLY A 136 9.21 -14.30 -12.70
N PRO A 137 9.03 -15.64 -12.64
CA PRO A 137 7.73 -16.23 -12.38
C PRO A 137 7.25 -15.84 -10.99
N SER A 138 6.10 -15.17 -10.88
CA SER A 138 5.51 -14.74 -9.61
C SER A 138 4.32 -15.61 -9.16
N LEU A 139 3.84 -16.50 -10.04
CA LEU A 139 2.64 -17.30 -9.80
C LEU A 139 2.76 -18.20 -8.56
N HIS A 140 3.95 -18.70 -8.27
CA HIS A 140 4.21 -19.56 -7.11
C HIS A 140 4.14 -18.81 -5.76
N LEU A 141 4.22 -17.48 -5.77
CA LEU A 141 4.11 -16.66 -4.57
C LEU A 141 2.65 -16.37 -4.20
N ALA A 142 1.71 -16.87 -5.00
CA ALA A 142 0.32 -16.49 -4.90
C ALA A 142 -0.36 -16.90 -3.61
N LEU A 143 -0.38 -18.20 -3.36
CA LEU A 143 -0.96 -18.77 -2.16
C LEU A 143 -0.23 -18.26 -0.90
N PRO A 144 1.12 -18.27 -0.84
CA PRO A 144 1.83 -17.66 0.28
C PRO A 144 1.48 -16.19 0.55
N ALA A 145 1.30 -15.38 -0.50
CA ALA A 145 0.95 -13.98 -0.35
C ALA A 145 -0.47 -13.79 0.19
N LEU A 146 -1.43 -14.61 -0.27
CA LEU A 146 -2.81 -14.59 0.23
C LEU A 146 -2.89 -15.05 1.70
N GLU A 147 -2.19 -16.11 2.07
CA GLU A 147 -2.12 -16.61 3.45
C GLU A 147 -1.49 -15.59 4.40
N ALA A 148 -0.37 -14.98 3.98
CA ALA A 148 0.29 -13.94 4.77
C ALA A 148 -0.61 -12.71 4.96
N LEU A 149 -1.38 -12.34 3.93
CA LEU A 149 -2.35 -11.25 4.00
C LEU A 149 -3.52 -11.58 4.94
N HIS A 150 -4.11 -12.78 4.80
CA HIS A 150 -5.19 -13.28 5.65
C HIS A 150 -4.77 -13.29 7.12
N SER A 151 -3.60 -13.87 7.42
CA SER A 151 -3.04 -13.92 8.76
C SER A 151 -2.81 -12.51 9.33
N ALA A 152 -2.25 -11.60 8.54
CA ALA A 152 -2.02 -10.22 8.97
C ALA A 152 -3.32 -9.49 9.31
N TRP A 153 -4.36 -9.61 8.47
CA TRP A 153 -5.66 -8.97 8.71
C TRP A 153 -6.43 -9.62 9.86
N THR A 154 -6.36 -10.93 10.02
CA THR A 154 -6.91 -11.65 11.18
C THR A 154 -6.25 -11.20 12.49
N ASN A 155 -4.95 -10.91 12.47
CA ASN A 155 -4.27 -10.35 13.64
C ASN A 155 -4.69 -8.89 13.90
N TYR A 156 -4.97 -8.11 12.85
CA TYR A 156 -5.47 -6.75 13.00
C TYR A 156 -6.91 -6.70 13.53
N SER A 157 -7.80 -7.59 13.11
CA SER A 157 -9.19 -7.62 13.59
C SER A 157 -9.27 -7.94 15.09
N LYS A 158 -8.35 -8.75 15.61
CA LYS A 158 -8.25 -9.07 17.04
C LYS A 158 -7.60 -7.96 17.89
N ASN A 159 -6.93 -7.00 17.25
CA ASN A 159 -6.18 -5.98 17.94
C ASN A 159 -7.08 -4.76 18.26
N PRO A 160 -7.23 -4.35 19.54
CA PRO A 160 -8.08 -3.22 19.93
C PRO A 160 -7.75 -1.90 19.22
N LYS A 161 -6.50 -1.74 18.74
CA LYS A 161 -6.05 -0.57 17.99
C LYS A 161 -6.83 -0.37 16.69
N PHE A 162 -7.32 -1.45 16.07
CA PHE A 162 -8.03 -1.42 14.79
C PHE A 162 -9.54 -1.66 14.95
N ARG A 163 -10.10 -1.43 16.15
CA ARG A 163 -11.53 -1.67 16.43
C ARG A 163 -12.48 -1.03 15.40
N ASP A 164 -12.16 0.18 14.95
CA ASP A 164 -12.98 0.95 14.00
C ASP A 164 -12.92 0.35 12.58
N PHE A 165 -11.98 -0.55 12.32
CA PHE A 165 -11.75 -1.23 11.04
C PHE A 165 -12.15 -2.71 11.06
N VAL A 166 -12.70 -3.24 12.15
CA VAL A 166 -13.03 -4.68 12.26
C VAL A 166 -14.01 -5.11 11.19
N GLY A 167 -15.14 -4.43 11.01
CA GLY A 167 -16.11 -4.77 9.97
C GLY A 167 -15.52 -4.77 8.55
N PRO A 168 -14.81 -3.71 8.13
CA PRO A 168 -14.08 -3.71 6.86
C PRO A 168 -13.01 -4.81 6.74
N LEU A 169 -12.29 -5.13 7.82
CA LEU A 169 -11.28 -6.20 7.83
C LEU A 169 -11.92 -7.57 7.66
N GLU A 170 -13.04 -7.85 8.33
CA GLU A 170 -13.79 -9.10 8.18
C GLU A 170 -14.28 -9.31 6.74
N ALA A 171 -14.89 -8.27 6.15
CA ALA A 171 -15.30 -8.30 4.74
C ALA A 171 -14.09 -8.49 3.79
N GLY A 172 -12.95 -7.89 4.13
CA GLY A 172 -11.69 -8.08 3.41
C GLY A 172 -11.19 -9.52 3.51
N ILE A 173 -11.19 -10.11 4.70
CA ILE A 173 -10.75 -11.48 4.98
C ILE A 173 -11.62 -12.48 4.21
N GLU A 174 -12.94 -12.35 4.26
CA GLU A 174 -13.88 -13.19 3.50
C GLU A 174 -13.55 -13.14 1.99
N LYS A 175 -13.24 -11.95 1.47
CA LYS A 175 -12.85 -11.82 0.07
C LYS A 175 -11.52 -12.52 -0.23
N ILE A 176 -10.55 -12.44 0.68
CA ILE A 176 -9.27 -13.15 0.52
C ILE A 176 -9.48 -14.67 0.54
N GLU A 177 -10.37 -15.19 1.39
CA GLU A 177 -10.72 -16.62 1.40
C GLU A 177 -11.34 -17.06 0.07
N GLU A 178 -12.24 -16.26 -0.51
CA GLU A 178 -12.80 -16.53 -1.83
C GLU A 178 -11.70 -16.63 -2.91
N TYR A 179 -10.74 -15.70 -2.90
CA TYR A 179 -9.63 -15.73 -3.84
C TYR A 179 -8.67 -16.90 -3.57
N TYR A 180 -8.36 -17.18 -2.30
CA TYR A 180 -7.54 -18.32 -1.91
C TYR A 180 -8.13 -19.63 -2.45
N ASN A 181 -9.42 -19.87 -2.23
CA ASN A 181 -10.11 -21.06 -2.72
C ASN A 181 -10.08 -21.17 -4.26
N LYS A 182 -10.21 -20.05 -4.98
CA LYS A 182 -10.08 -20.06 -6.45
C LYS A 182 -8.66 -20.36 -6.91
N THR A 183 -7.67 -19.87 -6.17
CA THR A 183 -6.25 -20.06 -6.48
C THR A 183 -5.80 -21.49 -6.15
N SER A 184 -6.21 -22.05 -5.01
CA SER A 184 -5.85 -23.42 -4.60
C SER A 184 -6.49 -24.48 -5.49
N ASN A 185 -7.71 -24.25 -5.98
CA ASN A 185 -8.38 -25.14 -6.94
C ASN A 185 -7.81 -25.06 -8.36
N SER A 186 -6.88 -24.13 -8.62
CA SER A 186 -6.31 -23.95 -9.95
C SER A 186 -4.98 -24.68 -10.07
N ASN A 187 -4.97 -25.70 -10.93
CA ASN A 187 -3.77 -26.48 -11.22
C ASN A 187 -2.58 -25.61 -11.62
N ALA A 188 -2.78 -24.48 -12.32
CA ALA A 188 -1.70 -23.60 -12.73
C ALA A 188 -0.89 -23.05 -11.55
N PHE A 189 -1.55 -22.66 -10.46
CA PHE A 189 -0.87 -22.15 -9.27
C PHE A 189 -0.16 -23.28 -8.53
N ASN A 190 -0.84 -24.41 -8.32
CA ASN A 190 -0.25 -25.58 -7.68
C ASN A 190 0.99 -26.08 -8.43
N PHE A 191 0.93 -26.13 -9.76
CA PHE A 191 2.07 -26.47 -10.60
C PHE A 191 3.22 -25.50 -10.49
N SER A 192 2.93 -24.20 -10.52
CA SER A 192 4.00 -23.21 -10.39
C SER A 192 4.76 -23.34 -9.08
N MET A 193 4.09 -23.76 -8.01
CA MET A 193 4.69 -24.02 -6.71
C MET A 193 5.50 -25.32 -6.68
N LEU A 194 4.98 -26.39 -7.26
CA LEU A 194 5.69 -27.67 -7.41
C LEU A 194 6.99 -27.52 -8.21
N LEU A 195 6.93 -26.78 -9.31
CA LEU A 195 8.07 -26.56 -10.21
C LEU A 195 9.12 -25.64 -9.59
N ASN A 196 8.78 -24.88 -8.54
CA ASN A 196 9.76 -24.08 -7.82
C ASN A 196 10.64 -25.01 -6.95
N PRO A 197 11.95 -25.13 -7.24
CA PRO A 197 12.84 -26.04 -6.52
C PRO A 197 12.98 -25.74 -5.03
N GLN A 198 12.71 -24.50 -4.61
CA GLN A 198 12.76 -24.08 -3.21
C GLN A 198 11.50 -24.43 -2.41
N MET A 199 10.35 -24.55 -3.08
CA MET A 199 9.06 -24.84 -2.42
C MET A 199 8.67 -26.31 -2.58
N LYS A 200 8.64 -26.84 -3.81
CA LYS A 200 8.22 -28.22 -4.13
C LYS A 200 6.95 -28.60 -3.37
N MET A 201 6.98 -29.71 -2.61
CA MET A 201 5.88 -30.19 -1.78
C MET A 201 5.80 -29.55 -0.40
N SER A 202 6.87 -28.88 0.07
CA SER A 202 6.99 -28.44 1.48
C SER A 202 5.87 -27.51 1.92
N HIS A 203 5.36 -26.68 1.02
CA HIS A 203 4.26 -25.77 1.31
C HIS A 203 2.93 -26.51 1.51
N PHE A 204 2.63 -27.48 0.64
CA PHE A 204 1.43 -28.30 0.75
C PHE A 204 1.47 -29.17 2.00
N GLU A 205 2.62 -29.76 2.32
CA GLU A 205 2.81 -30.59 3.52
C GLU A 205 2.59 -29.81 4.83
N SER A 206 2.77 -28.48 4.81
CA SER A 206 2.64 -27.64 6.00
C SER A 206 1.29 -26.95 6.14
N HIS A 207 0.53 -26.78 5.06
CA HIS A 207 -0.68 -25.96 5.05
C HIS A 207 -1.94 -26.72 4.60
N TRP A 208 -1.81 -27.86 3.92
CA TRP A 208 -2.92 -28.57 3.27
C TRP A 208 -3.15 -29.95 3.89
N SER A 209 -4.37 -30.47 3.72
CA SER A 209 -4.75 -31.78 4.25
C SER A 209 -4.03 -32.93 3.52
N ASP A 210 -3.93 -34.09 4.15
CA ASP A 210 -3.27 -35.27 3.56
C ASP A 210 -3.96 -35.72 2.25
N ASP A 211 -5.27 -35.53 2.15
CA ASP A 211 -6.05 -35.84 0.95
C ASP A 211 -5.66 -34.92 -0.22
N ASP A 212 -5.59 -33.60 0.03
CA ASP A 212 -5.19 -32.62 -1.00
C ASP A 212 -3.73 -32.83 -1.42
N GLN A 213 -2.85 -33.17 -0.48
CA GLN A 213 -1.45 -33.49 -0.78
C GLN A 213 -1.34 -34.70 -1.70
N THR A 214 -2.18 -35.72 -1.51
CA THR A 214 -2.20 -36.93 -2.34
C THR A 214 -2.63 -36.61 -3.77
N GLU A 215 -3.62 -35.74 -3.94
CA GLU A 215 -4.03 -35.25 -5.26
C GLU A 215 -2.88 -34.51 -5.95
N ILE A 216 -2.21 -33.58 -5.26
CA ILE A 216 -1.06 -32.85 -5.82
C ILE A 216 0.08 -33.79 -6.23
N ARG A 217 0.38 -34.84 -5.44
CA ARG A 217 1.40 -35.84 -5.78
C ARG A 217 1.04 -36.62 -7.04
N LYS A 218 -0.22 -37.06 -7.16
CA LYS A 218 -0.70 -37.76 -8.35
C LYS A 218 -0.54 -36.91 -9.60
N ILE A 219 -0.91 -35.63 -9.51
CA ILE A 219 -0.76 -34.69 -10.61
C ILE A 219 0.74 -34.46 -10.95
N ALA A 220 1.64 -34.44 -9.96
CA ALA A 220 3.08 -34.35 -10.18
C ALA A 220 3.65 -35.58 -10.92
N GLU A 221 3.19 -36.78 -10.57
CA GLU A 221 3.59 -38.05 -11.22
C GLU A 221 3.15 -38.10 -12.69
N GLU A 222 1.94 -37.62 -13.00
CA GLU A 222 1.44 -37.52 -14.38
C GLU A 222 2.35 -36.64 -15.25
N ILE A 223 2.87 -35.53 -14.72
CA ILE A 223 3.81 -34.66 -15.43
C ILE A 223 5.18 -35.32 -15.64
N GLY A 224 5.72 -35.95 -14.60
CA GLY A 224 7.00 -36.68 -14.71
C GLY A 224 6.94 -37.71 -15.84
N THR A 225 5.81 -38.41 -15.92
CA THR A 225 5.53 -39.41 -16.96
C THR A 225 5.44 -38.78 -18.35
N ILE A 226 4.73 -37.65 -18.50
CA ILE A 226 4.64 -36.93 -19.80
C ILE A 226 6.00 -36.41 -20.26
N SER A 227 6.88 -35.97 -19.35
CA SER A 227 8.23 -35.52 -19.71
C SER A 227 9.08 -36.69 -20.24
N SER A 228 8.97 -37.86 -19.61
CA SER A 228 9.70 -39.07 -20.01
C SER A 228 9.24 -39.70 -21.32
N LEU A 229 8.02 -39.36 -21.79
CA LEU A 229 7.46 -39.81 -23.06
C LEU A 229 7.83 -38.89 -24.24
N ARG A 230 8.47 -37.75 -23.98
CA ARG A 230 8.81 -36.73 -24.98
C ARG A 230 10.30 -36.71 -25.36
N ASP A 231 11.12 -37.46 -24.64
CA ASP A 231 12.53 -37.75 -24.93
C ASP A 231 12.66 -39.08 -25.68
#